data_AF-A0A2E3ERK1-F1
#
_entry.id   AF-A0A2E3ERK1-F1
#
_cell.length_a   1.000
_cell.length_b   1.000
_cell.length_c   1.000
_cell.angle_alpha   90.00
_cell.angle_beta   90.00
_cell.angle_gamma   90.00
#
_symmetry.space_group_name_H-M   'P 1'
#
loop_
_entity.id
_entity.type
_entity.pdbx_description
1 polymer ?
#
loop_
_entity_poly.entity_id
_entity_poly.type
_entity_poly.pdbx_seq_one_letter_code
_entity_poly.pdbx_strand_id
1 'polypeptide(L)'
;MKLSLFMDTWRGTRAMNRFLMIGVIALSLSNLIFGVAAMSRKTTVVLVPPEVPERFEVSVNAANSAYYQSWALYLASILGNVTPANMGMIEEAIGPFLSSDLYPRLIGSVHEEIDGIRRSRVTTVFRPARIESKAGSSIFEVTGQHTIVSPGGAETTTMRTYVFHLKIVQGRPTVTEFEVRNGRVMKDVN
;
A
#
# COMPACT_ATOMS: atom_id res chain seq x y z
N MET A 1 -50.38 11.55 -61.53
CA MET A 1 -49.98 11.90 -60.15
C MET A 1 -48.52 11.47 -59.91
N LYS A 2 -47.65 12.46 -59.62
CA LYS A 2 -46.57 12.42 -58.61
C LYS A 2 -45.46 11.34 -58.65
N LEU A 3 -45.05 10.85 -59.82
CA LEU A 3 -43.80 10.06 -59.95
C LEU A 3 -42.52 10.90 -59.73
N SER A 4 -42.56 12.19 -60.08
CA SER A 4 -41.47 13.15 -59.79
C SER A 4 -41.31 13.41 -58.29
N LEU A 5 -42.43 13.56 -57.58
CA LEU A 5 -42.46 13.65 -56.12
C LEU A 5 -41.97 12.35 -55.47
N PHE A 6 -42.29 11.17 -56.00
CA PHE A 6 -41.74 9.91 -55.52
C PHE A 6 -40.23 9.78 -55.77
N MET A 7 -39.71 10.24 -56.92
CA MET A 7 -38.27 10.23 -57.24
C MET A 7 -37.46 11.23 -56.39
N ASP A 8 -38.02 12.42 -56.11
CA ASP A 8 -37.45 13.37 -55.15
C ASP A 8 -37.51 12.83 -53.71
N THR A 9 -38.63 12.20 -53.34
CA THR A 9 -38.77 11.54 -52.03
C THR A 9 -37.84 10.34 -51.92
N TRP A 10 -37.60 9.58 -52.98
CA TRP A 10 -36.73 8.40 -53.01
C TRP A 10 -35.25 8.76 -52.90
N ARG A 11 -34.80 9.78 -53.63
CA ARG A 11 -33.44 10.32 -53.51
C ARG A 11 -33.22 10.99 -52.15
N GLY A 12 -34.20 11.75 -51.65
CA GLY A 12 -34.18 12.33 -50.31
C GLY A 12 -34.15 11.28 -49.20
N THR A 13 -34.93 10.20 -49.33
CA THR A 13 -34.96 9.09 -48.36
C THR A 13 -33.65 8.33 -48.34
N ARG A 14 -33.02 8.09 -49.51
CA ARG A 14 -31.69 7.47 -49.57
C ARG A 14 -30.59 8.36 -49.01
N ALA A 15 -30.65 9.68 -49.25
CA ALA A 15 -29.70 10.63 -48.69
C ALA A 15 -29.82 10.74 -47.16
N MET A 16 -31.07 10.80 -46.65
CA MET A 16 -31.37 10.82 -45.22
C MET A 16 -30.91 9.53 -44.54
N ASN A 17 -31.18 8.37 -45.14
CA ASN A 17 -30.75 7.08 -44.59
C ASN A 17 -29.22 6.95 -44.57
N ARG A 18 -28.52 7.48 -45.59
CA ARG A 18 -27.06 7.53 -45.60
C ARG A 18 -26.50 8.47 -44.53
N PHE A 19 -27.15 9.61 -44.30
CA PHE A 19 -26.80 10.54 -43.21
C PHE A 19 -27.02 9.89 -41.84
N LEU A 20 -28.15 9.20 -41.64
CA LEU A 20 -28.44 8.46 -40.41
C LEU A 20 -27.45 7.31 -40.19
N MET A 21 -27.08 6.55 -41.23
CA MET A 21 -26.04 5.52 -41.12
C MET A 21 -24.68 6.11 -40.70
N ILE A 22 -24.28 7.24 -41.29
CA ILE A 22 -23.04 7.93 -40.90
C ILE A 22 -23.13 8.38 -39.44
N GLY A 23 -24.28 8.90 -39.00
CA GLY A 23 -24.52 9.29 -37.61
C GLY A 23 -24.42 8.10 -36.64
N VAL A 24 -25.04 6.96 -36.97
CA VAL A 24 -24.98 5.73 -36.16
C VAL A 24 -23.56 5.17 -36.08
N ILE A 25 -22.81 5.19 -37.19
CA ILE A 25 -21.41 4.77 -37.21
C ILE A 25 -20.56 5.70 -36.33
N ALA A 26 -20.74 7.02 -36.43
CA ALA A 26 -20.02 7.99 -35.63
C ALA A 26 -20.31 7.84 -34.13
N LEU A 27 -21.59 7.65 -33.75
CA LEU A 27 -22.01 7.38 -32.36
C LEU A 27 -21.41 6.06 -31.84
N SER A 28 -21.42 5.01 -32.66
CA SER A 28 -20.85 3.71 -32.30
C SER A 28 -19.33 3.81 -32.08
N LEU A 29 -18.64 4.55 -32.95
CA LEU A 29 -17.19 4.79 -32.83
C LEU A 29 -16.86 5.63 -31.60
N SER A 30 -17.66 6.67 -31.31
CA SER A 30 -17.51 7.48 -30.11
C SER A 30 -17.70 6.66 -28.83
N ASN A 31 -18.74 5.83 -28.77
CA ASN A 31 -18.96 4.91 -27.64
C ASN A 31 -17.84 3.88 -27.50
N LEU A 32 -17.26 3.39 -28.60
CA LEU A 32 -16.12 2.49 -28.55
C LEU A 32 -14.88 3.19 -27.97
N ILE A 33 -14.59 4.41 -28.41
CA ILE A 33 -13.49 5.23 -27.89
C ILE A 33 -13.71 5.53 -26.40
N PHE A 34 -14.93 5.91 -26.00
CA PHE A 34 -15.30 6.12 -24.60
C PHE A 34 -15.17 4.83 -23.78
N GLY A 35 -15.58 3.68 -24.31
CA GLY A 35 -15.44 2.37 -23.66
C GLY A 35 -13.98 1.99 -23.43
N VAL A 36 -13.12 2.15 -24.44
CA VAL A 36 -11.68 1.90 -24.33
C VAL A 36 -11.02 2.89 -23.34
N ALA A 37 -11.41 4.16 -23.38
CA ALA A 37 -10.92 5.17 -22.44
C ALA A 37 -11.39 4.91 -21.01
N ALA A 38 -12.64 4.46 -20.81
CA ALA A 38 -13.18 4.10 -19.51
C ALA A 38 -12.50 2.84 -18.94
N MET A 39 -12.25 1.84 -19.78
CA MET A 39 -11.53 0.62 -19.38
C MET A 39 -10.05 0.89 -19.08
N SER A 40 -9.48 1.94 -19.67
CA SER A 40 -8.11 2.40 -19.38
C SER A 40 -8.02 3.25 -18.10
N ARG A 41 -9.14 3.73 -17.55
CA ARG A 41 -9.15 4.42 -16.26
C ARG A 41 -9.08 3.38 -15.15
N LYS A 42 -7.85 3.13 -14.70
CA LYS A 42 -7.60 2.43 -13.43
C LYS A 42 -8.36 3.19 -12.33
N THR A 43 -9.34 2.54 -11.73
CA THR A 43 -10.12 3.07 -10.62
C THR A 43 -9.22 3.28 -9.41
N THR A 44 -8.69 4.50 -9.28
CA THR A 44 -8.01 4.96 -8.07
C THR A 44 -9.08 5.29 -7.04
N VAL A 45 -9.28 4.39 -6.07
CA VAL A 45 -10.12 4.67 -4.91
C VAL A 45 -9.31 5.60 -3.99
N VAL A 46 -9.69 6.87 -3.96
CA VAL A 46 -9.09 7.86 -3.05
C VAL A 46 -9.82 7.76 -1.71
N LEU A 47 -9.22 7.05 -0.75
CA LEU A 47 -9.60 7.16 0.66
C LEU A 47 -8.99 8.47 1.18
N VAL A 48 -9.84 9.45 1.49
CA VAL A 48 -9.45 10.70 2.15
C VAL A 48 -9.89 10.64 3.60
N PRO A 49 -8.99 10.41 4.57
CA PRO A 49 -9.24 10.77 5.95
C PRO A 49 -9.18 12.30 6.12
N PRO A 50 -10.02 12.90 6.97
CA PRO A 50 -10.20 14.34 7.08
C PRO A 50 -9.01 15.16 7.63
N GLU A 51 -7.85 14.57 7.94
CA GLU A 51 -6.73 15.30 8.58
C GLU A 51 -5.31 15.05 8.02
N VAL A 52 -5.13 14.73 6.73
CA VAL A 52 -3.77 14.70 6.14
C VAL A 52 -3.76 15.33 4.73
N PRO A 53 -2.84 16.26 4.40
CA PRO A 53 -2.88 17.06 3.17
C PRO A 53 -2.36 16.34 1.91
N GLU A 54 -2.21 15.01 1.90
CA GLU A 54 -1.66 14.30 0.74
C GLU A 54 -2.68 13.32 0.14
N ARG A 55 -3.00 13.51 -1.15
CA ARG A 55 -3.94 12.66 -1.89
C ARG A 55 -3.31 11.28 -2.08
N PHE A 56 -3.93 10.26 -1.50
CA PHE A 56 -3.55 8.86 -1.70
C PHE A 56 -4.06 8.35 -3.05
N GLU A 57 -3.16 8.20 -4.03
CA GLU A 57 -3.44 7.47 -5.26
C GLU A 57 -2.96 6.03 -5.13
N VAL A 58 -3.90 5.09 -4.99
CA VAL A 58 -3.63 3.66 -5.06
C VAL A 58 -4.02 3.17 -6.45
N SER A 59 -3.03 2.83 -7.28
CA SER A 59 -3.24 2.13 -8.56
C SER A 59 -2.91 0.64 -8.40
N VAL A 60 -3.52 -0.22 -9.24
CA VAL A 60 -3.45 -1.70 -9.19
C VAL A 60 -2.01 -2.26 -9.03
N ASN A 61 -0.99 -1.55 -9.52
CA ASN A 61 0.42 -1.98 -9.48
C ASN A 61 1.36 -0.99 -8.77
N ALA A 62 0.86 0.16 -8.29
CA ALA A 62 1.68 1.19 -7.66
C ALA A 62 0.82 2.08 -6.77
N ALA A 63 1.26 2.27 -5.52
CA ALA A 63 0.70 3.27 -4.63
C ALA A 63 1.62 4.50 -4.55
N ASN A 64 1.11 5.64 -4.10
CA ASN A 64 1.94 6.80 -3.82
C ASN A 64 2.94 6.52 -2.67
N SER A 65 3.99 7.34 -2.57
CA SER A 65 5.02 7.20 -1.51
C SER A 65 4.41 7.26 -0.11
N ALA A 66 3.42 8.11 0.11
CA ALA A 66 2.73 8.25 1.40
C ALA A 66 2.04 6.95 1.83
N TYR A 67 1.43 6.20 0.90
CA TYR A 67 0.81 4.91 1.19
C TYR A 67 1.86 3.90 1.68
N TYR A 68 2.97 3.75 0.95
CA TYR A 68 4.02 2.84 1.38
C TYR A 68 4.67 3.25 2.71
N GLN A 69 4.84 4.55 2.94
CA GLN A 69 5.36 5.07 4.21
C GLN A 69 4.41 4.78 5.38
N SER A 70 3.09 4.93 5.19
CA SER A 70 2.09 4.57 6.20
C SER A 70 2.13 3.07 6.53
N TRP A 71 2.32 2.21 5.53
CA TRP A 71 2.47 0.77 5.71
C TRP A 71 3.77 0.41 6.42
N ALA A 72 4.89 1.00 6.02
CA ALA A 72 6.17 0.80 6.69
C ALA A 72 6.09 1.22 8.16
N LEU A 73 5.47 2.37 8.46
CA LEU A 73 5.26 2.85 9.82
C LEU A 73 4.39 1.90 10.64
N TYR A 74 3.28 1.44 10.07
CA TYR A 74 2.37 0.49 10.70
C TYR A 74 3.09 -0.83 11.03
N LEU A 75 3.80 -1.41 10.06
CA LEU A 75 4.56 -2.65 10.24
C LEU A 75 5.67 -2.49 11.28
N ALA A 76 6.43 -1.39 11.22
CA ALA A 76 7.48 -1.10 12.21
C ALA A 76 6.91 -0.94 13.62
N SER A 77 5.76 -0.29 13.74
CA SER A 77 5.12 -0.06 15.04
C SER A 77 4.62 -1.37 15.65
N ILE A 78 4.07 -2.28 14.85
CA ILE A 78 3.62 -3.58 15.33
C ILE A 78 4.80 -4.48 15.69
N LEU A 79 5.76 -4.64 14.76
CA LEU A 79 6.91 -5.52 14.98
C LEU A 79 7.83 -5.01 16.11
N GLY A 80 7.94 -3.70 16.28
CA GLY A 80 8.71 -3.10 17.36
C GLY A 80 8.02 -3.11 18.74
N ASN A 81 6.72 -3.40 18.80
CA ASN A 81 5.95 -3.48 20.04
C ASN A 81 5.29 -4.86 20.20
N VAL A 82 5.96 -5.90 19.71
CA VAL A 82 5.51 -7.28 19.87
C VAL A 82 5.75 -7.72 21.31
N THR A 83 4.78 -8.41 21.89
CA THR A 83 4.80 -8.94 23.25
C THR A 83 4.30 -10.38 23.24
N PRO A 84 4.62 -11.19 24.28
CA PRO A 84 4.08 -12.54 24.38
C PRO A 84 2.53 -12.58 24.37
N ALA A 85 1.86 -11.49 24.77
CA ALA A 85 0.40 -11.43 24.89
C ALA A 85 -0.32 -11.12 23.56
N ASN A 86 0.31 -10.36 22.65
CA ASN A 86 -0.31 -9.92 21.38
C ASN A 86 0.25 -10.64 20.14
N MET A 87 1.23 -11.53 20.30
CA MET A 87 1.88 -12.28 19.23
C MET A 87 0.90 -12.94 18.25
N GLY A 88 -0.04 -13.76 18.75
CA GLY A 88 -0.98 -14.48 17.87
C GLY A 88 -1.84 -13.53 17.03
N MET A 89 -2.27 -12.42 17.62
CA MET A 89 -2.99 -11.36 16.89
C MET A 89 -2.11 -10.71 15.82
N ILE A 90 -0.83 -10.49 16.13
CA ILE A 90 0.12 -9.89 15.18
C ILE A 90 0.39 -10.83 14.01
N GLU A 91 0.57 -12.12 14.27
CA GLU A 91 0.77 -13.14 13.23
C GLU A 91 -0.39 -13.21 12.25
N GLU A 92 -1.62 -13.24 12.76
CA GLU A 92 -2.83 -13.21 11.94
C GLU A 92 -2.94 -11.89 11.15
N ALA A 93 -2.55 -10.77 11.74
CA ALA A 93 -2.65 -9.45 11.12
C ALA A 93 -1.60 -9.22 10.01
N ILE A 94 -0.34 -9.65 10.21
CA ILE A 94 0.74 -9.41 9.26
C ILE A 94 0.87 -10.53 8.23
N GLY A 95 0.49 -11.76 8.58
CA GLY A 95 0.68 -12.96 7.76
C GLY A 95 0.23 -12.80 6.30
N PRO A 96 -0.98 -12.27 6.03
CA PRO A 96 -1.47 -12.06 4.66
C PRO A 96 -0.65 -11.08 3.81
N PHE A 97 0.19 -10.25 4.45
CA PHE A 97 1.01 -9.23 3.78
C PHE A 97 2.48 -9.66 3.63
N LEU A 98 2.87 -10.82 4.15
CA LEU A 98 4.22 -11.35 3.98
C LEU A 98 4.29 -12.22 2.72
N SER A 99 5.40 -12.17 1.99
CA SER A 99 5.67 -13.15 0.95
C SER A 99 5.80 -14.56 1.56
N SER A 100 5.50 -15.59 0.77
CA SER A 100 5.64 -17.00 1.19
C SER A 100 7.02 -17.33 1.76
N ASP A 101 8.05 -16.69 1.21
CA ASP A 101 9.45 -16.92 1.60
C ASP A 101 9.87 -16.10 2.82
N LEU A 102 9.20 -14.97 3.07
CA LEU A 102 9.49 -14.12 4.23
C LEU A 102 8.75 -14.59 5.48
N TYR A 103 7.53 -15.07 5.33
CA TYR A 103 6.67 -15.49 6.44
C TYR A 103 7.39 -16.39 7.47
N PRO A 104 7.91 -17.58 7.10
CA PRO A 104 8.51 -18.49 8.08
C PRO A 104 9.76 -17.91 8.74
N ARG A 105 10.53 -17.08 8.02
CA ARG A 105 11.74 -16.44 8.55
C ARG A 105 11.42 -15.35 9.56
N LEU A 106 10.49 -14.46 9.22
CA LEU A 106 10.10 -13.35 10.09
C LEU A 106 9.39 -13.87 11.34
N ILE A 107 8.40 -14.74 11.18
CA ILE A 107 7.65 -15.30 12.31
C ILE A 107 8.58 -16.10 13.23
N GLY A 108 9.51 -16.88 12.67
CA GLY A 108 10.54 -17.58 13.45
C GLY A 108 11.40 -16.62 14.28
N SER A 109 11.93 -15.55 13.67
CA SER A 109 12.75 -14.58 14.41
C SER A 109 11.96 -13.85 15.51
N VAL A 110 10.68 -13.55 15.26
CA VAL A 110 9.81 -12.90 16.24
C VAL A 110 9.50 -13.83 17.42
N HIS A 111 9.28 -15.13 17.15
CA HIS A 111 9.16 -16.15 18.21
C HIS A 111 10.41 -16.21 19.09
N GLU A 112 11.60 -16.23 18.48
CA GLU A 112 12.86 -16.24 19.23
C GLU A 112 13.05 -14.99 20.09
N GLU A 113 12.69 -13.80 19.56
CA GLU A 113 12.73 -12.54 20.31
C GLU A 113 11.75 -12.56 21.50
N ILE A 114 10.51 -13.02 21.28
CA ILE A 114 9.48 -13.16 22.32
C ILE A 114 9.89 -14.14 23.41
N ASP A 115 10.49 -15.28 23.04
CA ASP A 115 11.02 -16.24 23.98
C ASP A 115 12.15 -15.63 24.82
N GLY A 116 12.98 -14.80 24.20
CA GLY A 116 13.98 -13.97 24.89
C GLY A 116 13.34 -13.03 25.91
N ILE A 117 12.34 -12.25 25.50
CA ILE A 117 11.60 -11.31 26.34
C ILE A 117 10.93 -12.03 27.52
N ARG A 118 10.30 -13.20 27.29
CA ARG A 118 9.66 -14.00 28.32
C ARG A 118 10.65 -14.48 29.37
N ARG A 119 11.85 -14.92 28.95
CA ARG A 119 12.91 -15.39 29.86
C ARG A 119 13.51 -14.27 30.68
N SER A 120 13.77 -13.11 30.07
CA SER A 120 14.40 -11.97 30.73
C SER A 120 13.41 -11.09 31.51
N ARG A 121 12.10 -11.29 31.31
CA ARG A 121 11.00 -10.49 31.89
C ARG A 121 11.14 -8.99 31.60
N VAL A 122 11.76 -8.65 30.48
CA VAL A 122 11.87 -7.25 30.04
C VAL A 122 10.58 -6.82 29.35
N THR A 123 10.35 -5.51 29.30
CA THR A 123 9.35 -4.91 28.42
C THR A 123 10.05 -4.11 27.35
N THR A 124 9.65 -4.27 26.10
CA THR A 124 10.20 -3.53 24.96
C THR A 124 9.16 -2.56 24.42
N VAL A 125 9.61 -1.36 24.05
CA VAL A 125 8.76 -0.34 23.42
C VAL A 125 9.53 0.28 22.27
N PHE A 126 8.92 0.33 21.10
CA PHE A 126 9.46 1.02 19.94
C PHE A 126 8.63 2.26 19.60
N ARG A 127 9.31 3.40 19.51
CA ARG A 127 8.73 4.70 19.13
C ARG A 127 9.34 5.16 17.81
N PRO A 128 8.60 5.08 16.69
CA PRO A 128 9.06 5.58 15.40
C PRO A 128 9.35 7.09 15.49
N ALA A 129 10.46 7.53 14.88
CA ALA A 129 10.87 8.94 14.87
C ALA A 129 10.99 9.50 13.46
N ARG A 130 11.41 8.68 12.50
CA ARG A 130 11.62 9.10 11.11
C ARG A 130 11.37 7.95 10.15
N ILE A 131 10.84 8.28 8.98
CA ILE A 131 10.70 7.37 7.85
C ILE A 131 11.49 7.95 6.69
N GLU A 132 12.35 7.13 6.08
CA GLU A 132 13.13 7.51 4.91
C GLU A 132 12.86 6.52 3.77
N SER A 133 12.75 7.05 2.55
CA SER A 133 12.59 6.25 1.34
C SER A 133 13.22 7.00 0.18
N LYS A 134 14.04 6.32 -0.63
CA LYS A 134 14.59 6.91 -1.86
C LYS A 134 13.51 6.95 -2.94
N ALA A 135 13.41 8.06 -3.68
CA ALA A 135 12.47 8.17 -4.79
C ALA A 135 12.68 7.04 -5.82
N GLY A 136 11.61 6.33 -6.17
CA GLY A 136 11.65 5.17 -7.07
C GLY A 136 12.16 3.87 -6.44
N SER A 137 12.51 3.87 -5.15
CA SER A 137 12.88 2.67 -4.40
C SER A 137 11.66 2.03 -3.74
N SER A 138 11.63 0.69 -3.72
CA SER A 138 10.69 -0.11 -2.94
C SER A 138 11.16 -0.32 -1.49
N ILE A 139 12.21 0.38 -1.07
CA ILE A 139 12.85 0.23 0.25
C ILE A 139 12.42 1.40 1.14
N PHE A 140 11.88 1.05 2.30
CA PHE A 140 11.40 1.99 3.31
C PHE A 140 12.10 1.71 4.64
N GLU A 141 12.75 2.73 5.19
CA GLU A 141 13.50 2.65 6.44
C GLU A 141 12.77 3.44 7.53
N VAL A 142 12.32 2.75 8.57
CA VAL A 142 11.66 3.36 9.73
C VAL A 142 12.62 3.33 10.90
N THR A 143 13.12 4.50 11.27
CA THR A 143 14.07 4.68 12.36
C THR A 143 13.37 5.25 13.58
N GLY A 144 13.63 4.69 14.75
CA GLY A 144 13.00 5.08 16.00
C GLY A 144 13.80 4.70 17.23
N GLN A 145 13.26 5.04 18.39
CA GLN A 145 13.81 4.68 19.69
C GLN A 145 13.23 3.33 20.13
N HIS A 146 14.10 2.40 20.48
CA HIS A 146 13.75 1.12 21.08
C HIS A 146 14.21 1.10 22.53
N THR A 147 13.25 1.14 23.45
CA THR A 147 13.49 1.16 24.89
C THR A 147 13.23 -0.22 25.46
N ILE A 148 14.20 -0.73 26.23
CA ILE A 148 14.08 -1.98 26.99
C ILE A 148 13.99 -1.61 28.46
N VAL A 149 12.91 -2.01 29.12
CA VAL A 149 12.70 -1.83 30.56
C VAL A 149 12.94 -3.16 31.25
N SER A 150 13.95 -3.21 32.12
CA SER A 150 14.28 -4.38 32.92
C SER A 150 13.33 -4.53 34.13
N PRO A 151 13.18 -5.72 34.72
CA PRO A 151 12.32 -5.92 35.91
C PRO A 151 12.63 -4.98 37.09
N GLY A 152 13.88 -4.52 37.19
CA GLY A 152 14.32 -3.55 38.22
C GLY A 152 14.07 -2.08 37.87
N GLY A 153 13.35 -1.78 36.79
CA GLY A 153 13.04 -0.41 36.35
C GLY A 153 14.16 0.29 35.59
N ALA A 154 15.31 -0.37 35.38
CA ALA A 154 16.38 0.17 34.56
C ALA A 154 15.94 0.18 33.09
N GLU A 155 16.02 1.35 32.45
CA GLU A 155 15.72 1.53 31.04
C GLU A 155 17.01 1.54 30.22
N THR A 156 16.95 1.05 28.99
CA THR A 156 18.03 1.17 28.02
C THR A 156 17.42 1.50 26.68
N THR A 157 17.70 2.71 26.20
CA THR A 157 17.19 3.18 24.90
C THR A 157 18.27 3.05 23.83
N THR A 158 17.93 2.43 22.72
CA THR A 158 18.78 2.30 21.54
C THR A 158 18.06 2.83 20.31
N MET A 159 18.80 3.33 19.32
CA MET A 159 18.19 3.58 18.02
C MET A 159 17.99 2.25 17.30
N ARG A 160 16.83 2.03 16.71
CA ARG A 160 16.54 0.85 15.88
C ARG A 160 15.91 1.30 14.57
N THR A 161 16.36 0.70 13.47
CA THR A 161 15.88 0.95 12.12
C THR A 161 15.31 -0.33 11.55
N TYR A 162 14.03 -0.29 11.17
CA TYR A 162 13.35 -1.36 10.46
C TYR A 162 13.35 -1.05 8.97
N VAL A 163 13.80 -1.99 8.14
CA VAL A 163 13.93 -1.84 6.70
C VAL A 163 12.96 -2.79 6.03
N PHE A 164 12.06 -2.25 5.23
CA PHE A 164 11.02 -3.01 4.53
C PHE A 164 11.16 -2.87 3.03
N HIS A 165 11.10 -4.00 2.33
CA HIS A 165 10.96 -4.02 0.88
C HIS A 165 9.49 -4.26 0.56
N LEU A 166 8.78 -3.20 0.13
CA LEU A 166 7.34 -3.22 -0.11
C LEU A 166 7.03 -3.20 -1.61
N LYS A 167 6.16 -4.11 -2.06
CA LYS A 167 5.62 -4.14 -3.41
C LYS A 167 4.11 -4.23 -3.39
N ILE A 168 3.44 -3.66 -4.38
CA ILE A 168 2.00 -3.88 -4.58
C ILE A 168 1.82 -5.08 -5.50
N VAL A 169 1.22 -6.14 -5.00
CA VAL A 169 0.82 -7.32 -5.77
C VAL A 169 -0.70 -7.39 -5.75
N GLN A 170 -1.33 -7.25 -6.92
CA GLN A 170 -2.80 -7.28 -7.06
C GLN A 170 -3.53 -6.28 -6.13
N GLY A 171 -3.00 -5.05 -6.00
CA GLY A 171 -3.56 -4.02 -5.14
C GLY A 171 -3.31 -4.20 -3.64
N ARG A 172 -2.58 -5.23 -3.21
CA ARG A 172 -2.21 -5.47 -1.81
C ARG A 172 -0.73 -5.16 -1.57
N PRO A 173 -0.37 -4.50 -0.46
CA PRO A 173 1.02 -4.36 -0.07
C PRO A 173 1.57 -5.71 0.38
N THR A 174 2.72 -6.08 -0.15
CA THR A 174 3.42 -7.30 0.20
C THR A 174 4.85 -6.97 0.59
N VAL A 175 5.24 -7.40 1.78
CA VAL A 175 6.61 -7.33 2.28
C VAL A 175 7.38 -8.49 1.67
N THR A 176 8.39 -8.19 0.86
CA THR A 176 9.23 -9.21 0.22
C THR A 176 10.47 -9.52 1.04
N GLU A 177 11.06 -8.49 1.65
CA GLU A 177 12.26 -8.59 2.46
C GLU A 177 12.12 -7.67 3.68
N PHE A 178 12.77 -8.07 4.76
CA PHE A 178 12.77 -7.37 6.03
C PHE A 178 14.15 -7.48 6.67
N GLU A 179 14.65 -6.38 7.20
CA GLU A 179 15.90 -6.32 7.94
C GLU A 179 15.73 -5.40 9.15
N VAL A 180 16.35 -5.76 10.28
CA VAL A 180 16.45 -4.90 11.46
C VAL A 180 17.90 -4.47 11.63
N ARG A 181 18.14 -3.16 11.65
CA ARG A 181 19.44 -2.58 11.95
C ARG A 181 19.39 -1.91 13.32
N ASN A 182 20.24 -2.34 14.24
CA ASN A 182 20.37 -1.69 15.55
C ASN A 182 21.46 -0.60 15.49
N GLY A 183 21.11 0.59 15.93
CA GLY A 183 22.00 1.73 16.12
C GLY A 183 22.66 1.73 17.49
N ARG A 184 23.40 2.81 17.77
CA ARG A 184 24.15 2.97 19.04
C ARG A 184 23.20 3.15 20.22
N VAL A 185 23.63 2.68 21.40
CA VAL A 185 22.93 2.91 22.67
C VAL A 185 22.91 4.40 22.97
N MET A 186 21.73 4.94 23.21
CA MET A 186 21.56 6.29 23.75
C MET A 186 21.79 6.16 25.25
N LYS A 187 22.95 6.64 25.74
CA LYS A 187 23.16 6.74 27.18
C LYS A 187 22.12 7.69 27.74
N ASP A 188 21.31 7.23 28.70
CA ASP A 188 20.41 8.11 29.43
C ASP A 188 21.21 9.26 30.03
N VAL A 189 20.82 10.48 29.65
CA VAL A 189 21.22 11.67 30.38
C VAL A 189 20.36 11.68 31.64
N ASN A 190 21.06 11.39 32.74
CA ASN A 190 20.66 11.44 34.14
C ASN A 190 19.48 12.36 34.48
#